data_AF-A0AB34FUT3-F1
#
_entry.id   AF-A0AB34FUT3-F1
#
_cell.length_a   1.000
_cell.length_b   1.000
_cell.length_c   1.000
_cell.angle_alpha   90.00
_cell.angle_beta   90.00
_cell.angle_gamma   90.00
#
_symmetry.space_group_name_H-M   'P 1'
#
loop_
_entity.id
_entity.type
_entity.pdbx_description
1 polymer ?
#
loop_
_entity_poly.entity_id
_entity_poly.type
_entity_poly.pdbx_seq_one_letter_code
_entity_poly.pdbx_strand_id
1 'polypeptide(L)'
;MAAPKVMLLTGAPLPYKVDEASCTVSKFDAAYDHLLDIQLASTSDPEPNSSHAVWRSLPLTRQPLHTGFSQVHEFHDTAFRGSAGFFTTADVSFSDLSQLDSTRDEAEDVLTQFCEQALAEHTSMMSSQADDTVMSEETSFLTTTSSADRTGQGTMLPPPPPVPSHLSDLEDVPPAKRILALQPQTVTLNLIVGVISIAQPRTVTTRWGKTLSLVEVLVGDETATGFGVTFWIGSDADGNSGVSKLQRQDVVLMENVALHVFRDKVYGQSLRKDLTRINLLWRRDGSGYYSTRSLSKSRTTSTRPQQEKTRMVKDWVLHFVGRDPARTTRSSVRRSWDRPPDDSQ
;
A
#
# COMPACT_ATOMS: atom_id res chain seq x y z
N MET A 1 7.74 20.19 -51.62
CA MET A 1 9.03 19.59 -51.21
C MET A 1 9.10 19.66 -49.69
N ALA A 2 9.41 18.57 -49.01
CA ALA A 2 9.53 18.57 -47.55
C ALA A 2 10.79 19.33 -47.13
N ALA A 3 10.68 20.21 -46.13
CA ALA A 3 11.81 20.98 -45.60
C ALA A 3 12.91 20.03 -45.09
N PRO A 4 14.20 20.33 -45.33
CA PRO A 4 15.30 19.49 -44.88
C PRO A 4 15.32 19.43 -43.34
N LYS A 5 15.31 18.23 -42.77
CA LYS A 5 15.54 18.02 -41.34
C LYS A 5 17.02 18.19 -41.04
N VAL A 6 17.40 19.32 -40.46
CA VAL A 6 18.75 19.59 -39.99
C VAL A 6 18.90 19.04 -38.57
N MET A 7 19.89 18.17 -38.35
CA MET A 7 20.21 17.63 -37.03
C MET A 7 21.56 18.21 -36.58
N LEU A 8 21.53 19.13 -35.61
CA LEU A 8 22.75 19.68 -35.01
C LEU A 8 23.21 18.79 -33.86
N LEU A 9 24.44 18.27 -33.95
CA LEU A 9 25.09 17.54 -32.86
C LEU A 9 26.20 18.42 -32.28
N THR A 10 25.83 19.27 -31.33
CA THR A 10 26.82 20.01 -30.54
C THR A 10 27.23 19.14 -29.35
N GLY A 11 28.48 18.70 -29.32
CA GLY A 11 29.03 17.95 -28.19
C GLY A 11 28.92 18.75 -26.88
N ALA A 12 28.88 18.06 -25.75
CA ALA A 12 28.83 18.71 -24.45
C ALA A 12 30.07 19.60 -24.24
N PRO A 13 29.91 20.88 -23.84
CA PRO A 13 31.04 21.75 -23.55
C PRO A 13 31.85 21.23 -22.36
N LEU A 14 33.12 21.63 -22.29
CA LEU A 14 34.00 21.29 -21.18
C LEU A 14 33.45 21.92 -19.88
N PRO A 15 33.49 21.23 -18.72
CA PRO A 15 32.81 21.66 -17.49
C PRO A 15 33.21 23.05 -17.00
N TYR A 16 34.44 23.49 -17.26
CA TYR A 16 34.97 24.80 -16.87
C TYR A 16 34.63 25.93 -17.84
N LYS A 17 34.04 25.62 -19.01
CA LYS A 17 33.57 26.60 -20.00
C LYS A 17 32.07 26.89 -19.90
N VAL A 18 31.41 26.28 -18.93
CA VAL A 18 29.96 26.40 -18.69
C VAL A 18 29.74 27.46 -17.62
N ASP A 19 29.33 28.65 -18.05
CA ASP A 19 28.70 29.65 -17.17
C ASP A 19 27.16 29.63 -17.36
N GLU A 20 26.41 30.26 -16.47
CA GLU A 20 24.94 30.26 -16.56
C GLU A 20 24.42 30.97 -17.82
N ALA A 21 25.16 31.94 -18.36
CA ALA A 21 24.79 32.69 -19.56
C ALA A 21 25.06 31.91 -20.87
N SER A 22 26.02 30.99 -20.88
CA SER A 22 26.43 30.20 -22.06
C SER A 22 25.54 28.98 -22.31
N CYS A 23 24.66 28.65 -21.38
CA CYS A 23 23.76 27.50 -21.51
C CYS A 23 22.32 27.87 -21.89
N THR A 24 22.08 29.13 -22.25
CA THR A 24 20.80 29.63 -22.75
C THR A 24 21.01 30.24 -24.13
N VAL A 25 20.66 29.50 -25.18
CA VAL A 25 20.62 30.05 -26.54
C VAL A 25 19.27 30.77 -26.70
N SER A 26 19.28 32.09 -26.59
CA SER A 26 18.09 32.92 -26.82
C SER A 26 17.98 33.42 -28.26
N LYS A 27 19.07 33.38 -29.03
CA LYS A 27 19.15 33.84 -30.43
C LYS A 27 20.06 32.94 -31.25
N PHE A 28 19.74 32.76 -32.52
CA PHE A 28 20.65 32.17 -33.51
C PHE A 28 21.39 33.28 -34.25
N ASP A 29 22.61 33.00 -34.71
CA ASP A 29 23.30 33.94 -35.59
C ASP A 29 22.62 34.00 -36.96
N ALA A 30 22.71 35.15 -37.64
CA ALA A 30 22.04 35.39 -38.93
C ALA A 30 22.36 34.34 -40.02
N ALA A 31 23.52 33.70 -39.95
CA ALA A 31 23.90 32.61 -40.85
C ALA A 31 23.06 31.34 -40.63
N TYR A 32 22.67 31.05 -39.38
CA TYR A 32 21.80 29.93 -39.05
C TYR A 32 20.33 30.22 -39.36
N ASP A 33 19.88 31.47 -39.16
CA ASP A 33 18.52 31.88 -39.56
C ASP A 33 18.29 31.68 -41.06
N HIS A 34 19.29 32.04 -41.88
CA HIS A 34 19.26 31.84 -43.32
C HIS A 34 19.35 30.35 -43.72
N LEU A 35 20.07 29.52 -42.94
CA LEU A 35 20.18 28.08 -43.19
C LEU A 35 18.88 27.34 -42.84
N LEU A 36 18.18 27.79 -41.80
CA LEU A 36 16.96 27.19 -41.26
C LEU A 36 15.68 27.79 -41.85
N ASP A 37 15.81 28.77 -42.75
CA ASP A 37 14.70 29.50 -43.39
C ASP A 37 13.72 30.10 -42.35
N ILE A 38 14.26 30.53 -41.20
CA ILE A 38 13.49 31.18 -40.14
C ILE A 38 13.30 32.63 -40.60
N GLN A 39 12.15 32.94 -41.20
CA GLN A 39 11.80 34.31 -41.55
C GLN A 39 11.87 35.18 -40.30
N LEU A 40 12.75 36.18 -40.34
CA LEU A 40 12.99 37.14 -39.27
C LEU A 40 11.73 38.02 -39.09
N ALA A 41 10.67 37.45 -38.54
CA ALA A 41 9.51 38.19 -38.08
C ALA A 41 9.98 39.00 -36.89
N SER A 42 10.05 40.32 -37.09
CA SER A 42 10.31 41.33 -36.06
C SER A 42 9.28 41.17 -34.94
N THR A 43 9.61 40.32 -33.97
CA THR A 43 8.79 40.07 -32.79
C THR A 43 9.64 40.55 -31.63
N SER A 44 9.21 41.65 -31.02
CA SER A 44 9.77 42.19 -29.78
C SER A 44 9.96 41.05 -28.77
N ASP A 45 11.20 40.86 -28.32
CA ASP A 45 11.61 39.83 -27.36
C ASP A 45 10.70 39.89 -26.11
N PRO A 46 10.01 38.79 -25.71
CA PRO A 46 9.50 38.69 -24.36
C PRO A 46 10.70 38.61 -23.41
N GLU A 47 10.78 39.52 -22.43
CA GLU A 47 11.80 39.43 -21.39
C GLU A 47 11.77 38.04 -20.73
N PRO A 48 12.93 37.44 -20.42
CA PRO A 48 12.98 36.17 -19.73
C PRO A 48 12.42 36.34 -18.32
N ASN A 49 11.19 35.87 -18.10
CA ASN A 49 10.50 35.89 -16.79
C ASN A 49 11.20 35.02 -15.70
N SER A 50 12.33 34.40 -16.00
CA SER A 50 13.07 33.54 -15.08
C SER A 50 14.58 33.73 -15.22
N SER A 51 15.26 33.98 -14.10
CA SER A 51 16.72 34.03 -13.98
C SER A 51 17.43 32.70 -14.23
N HIS A 52 16.66 31.61 -14.39
CA HIS A 52 17.19 30.26 -14.57
C HIS A 52 16.69 29.64 -15.87
N ALA A 53 17.54 28.83 -16.50
CA ALA A 53 17.18 28.10 -17.70
C ALA A 53 16.08 27.07 -17.40
N VAL A 54 15.00 27.04 -18.19
CA VAL A 54 13.83 26.16 -17.99
C VAL A 54 14.21 24.67 -17.95
N TRP A 55 15.23 24.25 -18.71
CA TRP A 55 15.74 22.87 -18.70
C TRP A 55 16.53 22.51 -17.42
N ARG A 56 16.82 23.48 -16.56
CA ARG A 56 17.36 23.30 -15.20
C ARG A 56 16.31 23.48 -14.10
N SER A 57 15.09 23.92 -14.42
CA SER A 57 14.00 24.00 -13.45
C SER A 57 13.27 22.65 -13.38
N LEU A 58 13.25 22.04 -12.20
CA LEU A 58 12.41 20.87 -11.95
C LEU A 58 11.02 21.35 -11.49
N PRO A 59 9.94 21.08 -12.24
CA PRO A 59 8.62 21.43 -11.78
C PRO A 59 8.28 20.59 -10.54
N LEU A 60 7.77 21.24 -9.50
CA LEU A 60 7.34 20.59 -8.26
C LEU A 60 6.26 19.51 -8.52
N THR A 61 5.49 19.70 -9.60
CA THR A 61 4.59 18.70 -10.17
C THR A 61 5.23 18.07 -11.41
N ARG A 62 5.53 16.76 -11.36
CA ARG A 62 6.08 16.04 -12.51
C ARG A 62 5.09 16.06 -13.67
N GLN A 63 5.46 16.73 -14.76
CA GLN A 63 4.69 16.72 -16.00
C GLN A 63 5.22 15.66 -16.97
N PRO A 64 4.36 14.93 -17.69
CA PRO A 64 4.79 13.95 -18.68
C PRO A 64 5.49 14.63 -19.87
N LEU A 65 6.80 14.37 -20.02
CA LEU A 65 7.57 14.89 -21.14
C LEU A 65 7.19 14.15 -22.44
N HIS A 66 6.53 14.86 -23.35
CA HIS A 66 6.14 14.34 -24.67
C HIS A 66 7.33 14.37 -25.63
N THR A 67 8.34 13.52 -25.42
CA THR A 67 9.54 13.52 -26.28
C THR A 67 9.43 12.64 -27.54
N GLY A 68 8.26 12.09 -27.89
CA GLY A 68 8.04 11.31 -29.12
C GLY A 68 8.78 9.96 -29.19
N PHE A 69 9.81 9.76 -28.37
CA PHE A 69 10.33 8.47 -27.97
C PHE A 69 9.58 8.05 -26.71
N SER A 70 8.86 6.93 -26.77
CA SER A 70 8.16 6.35 -25.62
C SER A 70 9.16 6.00 -24.52
N GLN A 71 9.38 6.93 -23.60
CA GLN A 71 9.98 6.60 -22.31
C GLN A 71 8.88 5.92 -21.51
N VAL A 72 8.88 4.59 -21.53
CA VAL A 72 8.12 3.76 -20.61
C VAL A 72 8.67 4.05 -19.21
N HIS A 73 8.13 5.09 -18.57
CA HIS A 73 8.18 5.24 -17.11
C HIS A 73 7.12 4.32 -16.49
N GLU A 74 7.17 3.05 -16.88
CA GLU A 74 6.61 1.98 -16.06
C GLU A 74 7.65 1.71 -14.98
N PHE A 75 7.20 1.53 -13.74
CA PHE A 75 7.97 1.39 -12.51
C PHE A 75 8.43 2.72 -11.88
N HIS A 76 7.73 3.06 -10.78
CA HIS A 76 8.01 4.12 -9.79
C HIS A 76 7.37 5.50 -10.02
N ASP A 77 6.04 5.56 -9.86
CA ASP A 77 5.41 6.65 -9.08
C ASP A 77 3.95 6.36 -8.66
N THR A 78 3.30 5.34 -9.23
CA THR A 78 1.97 4.87 -8.79
C THR A 78 1.99 3.87 -7.65
N ALA A 79 3.14 3.23 -7.38
CA ALA A 79 3.29 2.21 -6.34
C ALA A 79 3.33 2.76 -4.90
N PHE A 80 3.54 4.07 -4.72
CA PHE A 80 3.68 4.69 -3.41
C PHE A 80 2.47 5.53 -2.97
N ARG A 81 1.51 5.80 -3.86
CA ARG A 81 0.16 6.16 -3.41
C ARG A 81 -0.58 4.84 -3.28
N GLY A 82 -1.05 4.52 -2.08
CA GLY A 82 -2.14 3.55 -1.95
C GLY A 82 -3.24 3.90 -2.96
N SER A 83 -3.99 2.90 -3.44
CA SER A 83 -5.14 3.16 -4.33
C SER A 83 -5.88 4.40 -3.81
N ALA A 84 -6.11 5.41 -4.65
CA ALA A 84 -6.52 6.75 -4.21
C ALA A 84 -7.80 6.76 -3.34
N GLY A 85 -8.53 5.64 -3.32
CA GLY A 85 -9.69 5.41 -2.48
C GLY A 85 -9.44 4.76 -1.11
N PHE A 86 -8.21 4.41 -0.71
CA PHE A 86 -7.94 3.80 0.60
C PHE A 86 -7.52 4.83 1.66
N PHE A 87 -8.00 4.61 2.89
CA PHE A 87 -7.63 5.40 4.06
C PHE A 87 -6.56 4.67 4.86
N THR A 88 -5.54 5.42 5.30
CA THR A 88 -4.60 4.98 6.32
C THR A 88 -4.41 6.04 7.39
N THR A 89 -4.08 5.66 8.62
CA THR A 89 -3.79 6.67 9.66
C THR A 89 -2.53 7.48 9.37
N ALA A 90 -1.66 6.97 8.48
CA ALA A 90 -0.47 7.67 8.00
C ALA A 90 -0.82 8.83 7.04
N ASP A 91 -1.90 8.73 6.26
CA ASP A 91 -2.35 9.80 5.37
C ASP A 91 -2.62 11.12 6.11
N VAL A 92 -3.07 11.01 7.36
CA VAL A 92 -3.32 12.15 8.26
C VAL A 92 -2.02 12.85 8.64
N SER A 93 -0.92 12.11 8.79
CA SER A 93 0.39 12.67 9.12
C SER A 93 1.16 13.21 7.91
N PHE A 94 0.94 12.67 6.71
CA PHE A 94 1.70 13.05 5.51
C PHE A 94 1.07 14.14 4.65
N SER A 95 -0.24 14.39 4.77
CA SER A 95 -0.90 15.50 4.06
C SER A 95 -0.34 16.88 4.46
N ASP A 96 0.42 16.92 5.56
CA ASP A 96 0.75 18.12 6.31
C ASP A 96 2.18 18.65 6.10
N LEU A 97 3.04 17.96 5.34
CA LEU A 97 4.39 18.46 5.04
C LEU A 97 4.41 19.64 4.05
N SER A 98 3.24 20.09 3.57
CA SER A 98 3.12 21.16 2.57
C SER A 98 2.67 22.52 3.13
N GLN A 99 2.23 22.60 4.40
CA GLN A 99 1.82 23.86 5.03
C GLN A 99 2.31 23.93 6.49
N LEU A 100 2.64 25.14 6.94
CA LEU A 100 3.36 25.46 8.18
C LEU A 100 2.63 25.04 9.48
N ASP A 101 3.42 24.94 10.56
CA ASP A 101 3.24 24.73 12.03
C ASP A 101 1.85 24.92 12.71
N SER A 102 0.83 25.47 12.04
CA SER A 102 -0.53 25.68 12.54
C SER A 102 -1.50 24.49 12.33
N THR A 103 -1.08 23.42 11.66
CA THR A 103 -1.96 22.31 11.21
C THR A 103 -1.85 21.03 12.03
N ARG A 104 -0.88 20.95 12.95
CA ARG A 104 -0.70 19.76 13.80
C ARG A 104 -1.93 19.47 14.66
N ASP A 105 -2.54 20.51 15.23
CA ASP A 105 -3.77 20.39 16.01
C ASP A 105 -4.91 19.84 15.15
N GLU A 106 -5.02 20.27 13.89
CA GLU A 106 -6.02 19.74 12.95
C GLU A 106 -5.78 18.25 12.66
N ALA A 107 -4.54 17.82 12.46
CA ALA A 107 -4.20 16.42 12.22
C ALA A 107 -4.53 15.51 13.43
N GLU A 108 -4.26 15.98 14.64
CA GLU A 108 -4.63 15.29 15.88
C GLU A 108 -6.17 15.22 16.04
N ASP A 109 -6.90 16.28 15.66
CA ASP A 109 -8.36 16.29 15.62
C ASP A 109 -8.93 15.28 14.59
N VAL A 110 -8.36 15.23 13.39
CA VAL A 110 -8.75 14.24 12.35
C VAL A 110 -8.57 12.82 12.88
N LEU A 111 -7.44 12.56 13.53
CA LEU A 111 -7.15 11.23 14.06
C LEU A 111 -8.09 10.88 15.21
N THR A 112 -8.42 11.84 16.06
CA THR A 112 -9.39 11.66 17.15
C THR A 112 -10.76 11.33 16.58
N GLN A 113 -11.22 12.09 15.58
CA GLN A 113 -12.45 11.85 14.85
C GLN A 113 -12.48 10.43 14.24
N PHE A 114 -11.38 10.00 13.63
CA PHE A 114 -11.24 8.64 13.10
C PHE A 114 -11.38 7.59 14.20
N CYS A 115 -10.65 7.75 15.31
CA CYS A 115 -10.70 6.80 16.43
C CYS A 115 -12.11 6.69 17.02
N GLU A 116 -12.81 7.81 17.17
CA GLU A 116 -14.19 7.85 17.64
C GLU A 116 -15.14 7.10 16.69
N GLN A 117 -15.07 7.39 15.38
CA GLN A 117 -15.91 6.73 14.38
C GLN A 117 -15.63 5.23 14.31
N ALA A 118 -14.36 4.84 14.18
CA ALA A 118 -13.94 3.44 14.11
C ALA A 118 -14.34 2.66 15.38
N LEU A 119 -14.23 3.27 16.56
CA LEU A 119 -14.73 2.66 17.80
C LEU A 119 -16.24 2.50 17.81
N ALA A 120 -16.98 3.53 17.39
CA ALA A 120 -18.44 3.49 17.34
C ALA A 120 -18.90 2.35 16.43
N GLU A 121 -18.36 2.26 15.21
CA GLU A 121 -18.65 1.19 14.26
C GLU A 121 -18.28 -0.20 14.81
N HIS A 122 -17.12 -0.31 15.45
CA HIS A 122 -16.68 -1.54 16.10
C HIS A 122 -17.60 -1.95 17.26
N THR A 123 -18.25 -1.01 17.97
CA THR A 123 -19.25 -1.31 19.01
C THR A 123 -20.65 -1.61 18.45
N SER A 124 -21.09 -0.88 17.42
CA SER A 124 -22.46 -0.90 16.91
C SER A 124 -22.86 -2.22 16.27
N MET A 125 -21.90 -2.97 15.72
CA MET A 125 -22.12 -4.29 15.13
C MET A 125 -22.68 -5.33 16.10
N MET A 126 -22.64 -5.07 17.42
CA MET A 126 -23.30 -5.91 18.42
C MET A 126 -24.79 -5.56 18.60
N SER A 127 -25.22 -4.33 18.30
CA SER A 127 -26.58 -3.87 18.62
C SER A 127 -27.65 -4.42 17.67
N SER A 128 -27.28 -4.86 16.47
CA SER A 128 -28.23 -5.44 15.50
C SER A 128 -28.45 -6.95 15.70
N GLN A 129 -27.71 -7.60 16.61
CA GLN A 129 -27.82 -9.04 16.90
C GLN A 129 -28.25 -9.31 18.35
N ALA A 130 -28.76 -8.29 19.04
CA ALA A 130 -29.24 -8.37 20.41
C ALA A 130 -30.76 -8.10 20.47
N ASP A 131 -31.53 -8.97 19.81
CA ASP A 131 -32.87 -9.44 20.24
C ASP A 131 -33.47 -10.29 19.11
N ASP A 132 -33.05 -11.56 19.02
CA ASP A 132 -33.91 -12.59 18.43
C ASP A 132 -33.66 -13.89 19.19
N THR A 133 -34.02 -13.83 20.49
CA THR A 133 -34.30 -15.04 21.27
C THR A 133 -35.72 -15.49 20.90
N VAL A 134 -35.87 -16.09 19.73
CA VAL A 134 -37.02 -16.95 19.44
C VAL A 134 -36.52 -18.25 18.81
N MET A 135 -36.94 -19.34 19.43
CA MET A 135 -36.72 -20.72 19.04
C MET A 135 -36.91 -20.90 17.53
N SER A 136 -35.88 -21.36 16.82
CA SER A 136 -36.04 -22.04 15.55
C SER A 136 -35.36 -23.39 15.66
N GLU A 137 -36.24 -24.37 15.82
CA GLU A 137 -36.01 -25.79 15.86
C GLU A 137 -35.31 -26.24 14.57
N GLU A 138 -34.31 -27.11 14.75
CA GLU A 138 -33.99 -28.26 13.93
C GLU A 138 -33.83 -28.08 12.40
N THR A 139 -32.59 -28.20 11.90
CA THR A 139 -32.21 -29.25 10.92
C THR A 139 -30.72 -29.20 10.53
N SER A 140 -30.04 -30.36 10.71
CA SER A 140 -28.87 -30.90 9.97
C SER A 140 -27.65 -29.98 9.70
N PHE A 141 -26.41 -30.27 10.10
CA PHE A 141 -25.67 -31.52 9.97
C PHE A 141 -24.68 -31.69 11.13
N LEU A 142 -24.77 -32.84 11.82
CA LEU A 142 -23.79 -33.31 12.78
C LEU A 142 -22.45 -33.57 12.08
N THR A 143 -21.42 -32.78 12.39
CA THR A 143 -20.02 -33.24 12.25
C THR A 143 -19.49 -33.43 13.67
N THR A 144 -19.26 -34.68 14.02
CA THR A 144 -18.67 -35.14 15.28
C THR A 144 -17.30 -34.51 15.50
N THR A 145 -17.19 -33.55 16.40
CA THR A 145 -15.90 -33.21 17.02
C THR A 145 -15.60 -34.25 18.09
N SER A 146 -14.90 -35.32 17.70
CA SER A 146 -14.24 -36.19 18.66
C SER A 146 -13.06 -35.44 19.27
N SER A 147 -13.23 -35.03 20.53
CA SER A 147 -12.12 -34.73 21.43
C SER A 147 -11.25 -35.98 21.54
N ALA A 148 -10.05 -35.93 20.95
CA ALA A 148 -9.02 -36.91 21.18
C ALA A 148 -7.81 -36.22 21.79
N ASP A 149 -7.74 -36.26 23.12
CA ASP A 149 -6.48 -36.28 23.84
C ASP A 149 -5.60 -37.38 23.24
N ARG A 150 -4.48 -36.99 22.63
CA ARG A 150 -3.39 -37.91 22.28
C ARG A 150 -2.05 -37.27 22.56
N THR A 151 -1.56 -37.57 23.76
CA THR A 151 -0.14 -37.73 24.05
C THR A 151 0.50 -38.68 23.02
N GLY A 152 1.60 -38.25 22.40
CA GLY A 152 2.53 -39.15 21.69
C GLY A 152 2.70 -38.93 20.18
N GLN A 153 3.77 -38.20 19.86
CA GLN A 153 4.66 -38.35 18.69
C GLN A 153 4.05 -38.43 17.27
N GLY A 154 4.18 -37.30 16.55
CA GLY A 154 4.09 -37.23 15.10
C GLY A 154 3.81 -35.79 14.65
N THR A 155 4.83 -35.07 14.18
CA THR A 155 4.73 -33.67 13.72
C THR A 155 3.90 -33.58 12.42
N MET A 156 2.58 -33.69 12.52
CA MET A 156 1.66 -33.38 11.42
C MET A 156 1.14 -31.96 11.64
N LEU A 157 1.53 -31.03 10.75
CA LEU A 157 0.94 -29.69 10.69
C LEU A 157 -0.59 -29.81 10.56
N PRO A 158 -1.37 -28.92 11.22
CA PRO A 158 -2.83 -28.91 11.10
C PRO A 158 -3.27 -28.75 9.63
N PRO A 159 -4.48 -29.23 9.25
CA PRO A 159 -5.02 -29.10 7.89
C PRO A 159 -5.17 -27.62 7.45
N PRO A 160 -5.33 -27.34 6.13
CA PRO A 160 -5.49 -25.97 5.64
C PRO A 160 -6.67 -25.30 6.31
N PRO A 161 -6.57 -24.00 6.64
CA PRO A 161 -7.78 -23.26 6.93
C PRO A 161 -8.71 -23.43 5.72
N PRO A 162 -9.99 -23.83 5.95
CA PRO A 162 -10.93 -24.02 4.87
C PRO A 162 -11.00 -22.75 4.01
N VAL A 163 -11.05 -22.94 2.68
CA VAL A 163 -11.14 -21.81 1.76
C VAL A 163 -12.49 -21.13 1.98
N PRO A 164 -12.54 -19.82 2.28
CA PRO A 164 -13.81 -19.10 2.31
C PRO A 164 -14.52 -19.24 0.97
N SER A 165 -15.85 -19.29 0.99
CA SER A 165 -16.66 -19.44 -0.23
C SER A 165 -16.43 -18.32 -1.26
N HIS A 166 -15.97 -17.15 -0.80
CA HIS A 166 -15.68 -15.99 -1.65
C HIS A 166 -14.38 -15.34 -1.20
N LEU A 167 -13.40 -15.31 -2.10
CA LEU A 167 -12.15 -14.58 -1.95
C LEU A 167 -12.22 -13.35 -2.86
N SER A 168 -11.82 -12.19 -2.35
CA SER A 168 -11.80 -10.93 -3.10
C SER A 168 -10.38 -10.40 -3.24
N ASP A 169 -10.12 -9.79 -4.39
CA ASP A 169 -8.86 -9.09 -4.62
C ASP A 169 -8.98 -7.64 -4.12
N LEU A 170 -7.84 -6.98 -3.86
CA LEU A 170 -7.89 -5.60 -3.35
C LEU A 170 -8.42 -4.60 -4.40
N GLU A 171 -8.32 -4.90 -5.69
CA GLU A 171 -8.94 -4.08 -6.74
C GLU A 171 -10.48 -4.13 -6.73
N ASP A 172 -11.07 -5.19 -6.18
CA ASP A 172 -12.53 -5.37 -6.10
C ASP A 172 -13.18 -4.58 -4.95
N VAL A 173 -12.37 -3.92 -4.11
CA VAL A 173 -12.88 -3.14 -2.98
C VAL A 173 -13.79 -2.02 -3.50
N PRO A 174 -15.09 -2.00 -3.14
CA PRO A 174 -16.02 -1.01 -3.65
C PRO A 174 -15.65 0.41 -3.19
N PRO A 175 -15.94 1.44 -4.01
CA PRO A 175 -15.68 2.82 -3.62
C PRO A 175 -16.58 3.25 -2.46
N ALA A 176 -16.13 4.26 -1.71
CA ALA A 176 -16.80 4.78 -0.52
C ALA A 176 -18.31 5.03 -0.71
N LYS A 177 -18.70 5.67 -1.82
CA LYS A 177 -20.12 5.94 -2.15
C LYS A 177 -20.97 4.67 -2.20
N ARG A 178 -20.42 3.56 -2.68
CA ARG A 178 -21.13 2.28 -2.79
C ARG A 178 -21.24 1.59 -1.43
N ILE A 179 -20.22 1.68 -0.58
CA ILE A 179 -20.28 1.15 0.79
C ILE A 179 -21.31 1.92 1.61
N LEU A 180 -21.32 3.25 1.50
CA LEU A 180 -22.32 4.09 2.18
C LEU A 180 -23.75 3.79 1.71
N ALA A 181 -23.94 3.52 0.41
CA ALA A 181 -25.26 3.16 -0.13
C ALA A 181 -25.81 1.82 0.39
N LEU A 182 -24.96 0.95 0.96
CA LEU A 182 -25.35 -0.33 1.53
C LEU A 182 -25.66 -0.25 3.03
N GLN A 183 -25.47 0.92 3.66
CA GLN A 183 -25.83 1.12 5.06
C GLN A 183 -27.34 0.89 5.27
N PRO A 184 -27.73 0.23 6.38
CA PRO A 184 -26.94 -0.10 7.57
C PRO A 184 -26.14 -1.41 7.47
N GLN A 185 -26.23 -2.16 6.38
CA GLN A 185 -25.51 -3.42 6.23
C GLN A 185 -24.00 -3.17 6.06
N THR A 186 -23.19 -3.83 6.90
CA THR A 186 -21.72 -3.79 6.74
C THR A 186 -21.30 -4.80 5.67
N VAL A 187 -20.51 -4.34 4.70
CA VAL A 187 -19.86 -5.20 3.71
C VAL A 187 -18.61 -5.81 4.32
N THR A 188 -18.41 -7.13 4.18
CA THR A 188 -17.21 -7.83 4.62
C THR A 188 -16.50 -8.51 3.46
N LEU A 189 -15.17 -8.57 3.53
CA LEU A 189 -14.31 -9.23 2.54
C LEU A 189 -13.47 -10.34 3.18
N ASN A 190 -13.14 -11.36 2.37
CA ASN A 190 -12.07 -12.30 2.68
C ASN A 190 -10.93 -12.07 1.70
N LEU A 191 -9.73 -11.87 2.21
CA LEU A 191 -8.58 -11.36 1.44
C LEU A 191 -7.35 -12.27 1.66
N ILE A 192 -6.60 -12.55 0.60
CA ILE A 192 -5.23 -13.09 0.72
C ILE A 192 -4.28 -11.97 0.33
N VAL A 193 -3.53 -11.48 1.32
CA VAL A 193 -2.73 -10.26 1.18
C VAL A 193 -1.37 -10.41 1.83
N GLY A 194 -0.41 -9.65 1.34
CA GLY A 194 0.91 -9.46 1.92
C GLY A 194 0.91 -8.30 2.90
N VAL A 195 1.52 -8.51 4.08
CA VAL A 195 1.74 -7.47 5.08
C VAL A 195 2.89 -6.58 4.65
N ILE A 196 2.58 -5.31 4.37
CA ILE A 196 3.57 -4.30 3.95
C ILE A 196 4.22 -3.67 5.18
N SER A 197 3.42 -3.26 6.15
CA SER A 197 3.88 -2.68 7.41
C SER A 197 2.82 -2.80 8.49
N ILE A 198 3.25 -2.75 9.74
CA ILE A 198 2.37 -2.73 10.91
C ILE A 198 2.67 -1.43 11.64
N ALA A 199 1.65 -0.58 11.81
CA ALA A 199 1.78 0.66 12.54
C ALA A 199 1.98 0.39 14.04
N GLN A 200 2.64 1.33 14.72
CA GLN A 200 2.82 1.24 16.16
C GLN A 200 1.44 1.22 16.86
N PRO A 201 1.20 0.29 17.80
CA PRO A 201 -0.04 0.25 18.56
C PRO A 201 -0.31 1.58 19.27
N ARG A 202 -1.50 2.15 19.07
CA ARG A 202 -1.93 3.42 19.68
C ARG A 202 -2.90 3.15 20.82
N THR A 203 -2.62 3.68 22.00
CA THR A 203 -3.54 3.55 23.15
C THR A 203 -4.66 4.58 23.05
N VAL A 204 -5.91 4.12 23.10
CA VAL A 204 -7.12 4.94 23.09
C VAL A 204 -7.88 4.70 24.39
N THR A 205 -8.06 5.76 25.18
CA THR A 205 -8.88 5.76 26.38
C THR A 205 -10.30 6.19 26.05
N THR A 206 -11.26 5.30 26.23
CA THR A 206 -12.68 5.64 26.07
C THR A 206 -13.16 6.56 27.21
N ARG A 207 -14.28 7.27 26.99
CA ARG A 207 -14.92 8.14 28.00
C ARG A 207 -15.28 7.46 29.32
N TRP A 208 -15.38 6.12 29.31
CA TRP A 208 -15.70 5.30 30.49
C TRP A 208 -14.46 4.72 31.17
N GLY A 209 -13.26 5.20 30.81
CA GLY A 209 -12.00 4.77 31.42
C GLY A 209 -11.44 3.45 30.89
N LYS A 210 -12.10 2.80 29.92
CA LYS A 210 -11.57 1.59 29.28
C LYS A 210 -10.45 1.98 28.31
N THR A 211 -9.27 1.38 28.49
CA THR A 211 -8.13 1.47 27.58
C THR A 211 -8.22 0.39 26.50
N LEU A 212 -8.07 0.81 25.25
CA LEU A 212 -8.00 -0.07 24.08
C LEU A 212 -6.71 0.26 23.32
N SER A 213 -6.19 -0.71 22.56
CA SER A 213 -5.06 -0.53 21.67
C SER A 213 -5.51 -0.66 20.22
N LEU A 214 -5.28 0.37 19.42
CA LEU A 214 -5.54 0.40 17.98
C LEU A 214 -4.26 0.03 17.24
N VAL A 215 -4.31 -1.03 16.44
CA VAL A 215 -3.21 -1.45 15.56
C VAL A 215 -3.70 -1.37 14.13
N GLU A 216 -2.97 -0.65 13.28
CA GLU A 216 -3.23 -0.62 11.84
C GLU A 216 -2.21 -1.49 11.11
N VAL A 217 -2.68 -2.38 10.26
CA VAL A 217 -1.85 -3.22 9.38
C VAL A 217 -2.07 -2.76 7.95
N LEU A 218 -0.99 -2.33 7.31
CA LEU A 218 -1.01 -1.97 5.89
C LEU A 218 -0.77 -3.22 5.05
N VAL A 219 -1.69 -3.50 4.14
CA VAL A 219 -1.65 -4.69 3.29
C VAL A 219 -1.68 -4.36 1.80
N GLY A 220 -1.26 -5.33 0.99
CA GLY A 220 -1.31 -5.25 -0.46
C GLY A 220 -1.30 -6.64 -1.09
N ASP A 221 -1.68 -6.70 -2.36
CA ASP A 221 -1.58 -7.89 -3.20
C ASP A 221 -1.08 -7.47 -4.60
N GLU A 222 -1.10 -8.39 -5.56
CA GLU A 222 -0.70 -8.10 -6.93
C GLU A 222 -1.61 -7.10 -7.67
N THR A 223 -2.82 -6.86 -7.16
CA THR A 223 -3.84 -6.02 -7.80
C THR A 223 -3.83 -4.58 -7.27
N ALA A 224 -3.71 -4.42 -5.96
CA ALA A 224 -3.66 -3.10 -5.32
C ALA A 224 -2.87 -3.12 -4.01
N THR A 225 -2.45 -1.94 -3.56
CA THR A 225 -1.64 -1.76 -2.36
C THR A 225 -2.13 -0.58 -1.55
N GLY A 226 -1.70 -0.51 -0.29
CA GLY A 226 -1.99 0.61 0.60
C GLY A 226 -3.36 0.53 1.27
N PHE A 227 -3.94 -0.67 1.38
CA PHE A 227 -5.19 -0.88 2.11
C PHE A 227 -4.89 -1.02 3.61
N GLY A 228 -5.39 -0.10 4.43
CA GLY A 228 -5.22 -0.13 5.89
C GLY A 228 -6.32 -0.97 6.55
N VAL A 229 -5.92 -1.94 7.37
CA VAL A 229 -6.85 -2.73 8.21
C VAL A 229 -6.59 -2.42 9.68
N THR A 230 -7.61 -1.90 10.38
CA THR A 230 -7.53 -1.55 11.79
C THR A 230 -8.06 -2.64 12.71
N PHE A 231 -7.33 -2.86 13.80
CA PHE A 231 -7.60 -3.86 14.82
C PHE A 231 -7.70 -3.20 16.19
N TRP A 232 -8.80 -3.46 16.88
CA TRP A 232 -9.02 -3.00 18.26
C TRP A 232 -8.72 -4.14 19.24
N ILE A 233 -7.65 -3.99 20.03
CA ILE A 233 -7.19 -4.97 20.99
C ILE A 233 -7.51 -4.47 22.41
N GLY A 234 -8.18 -5.29 23.21
CA GLY A 234 -8.42 -5.00 24.62
C GLY A 234 -7.25 -5.44 25.50
N SER A 235 -7.14 -4.85 26.70
CA SER A 235 -6.19 -5.27 27.75
C SER A 235 -6.24 -6.77 28.07
N ASP A 236 -7.42 -7.38 27.99
CA ASP A 236 -7.68 -8.71 28.58
C ASP A 236 -7.83 -9.84 27.54
N ALA A 237 -7.52 -9.63 26.25
CA ALA A 237 -7.93 -10.56 25.20
C ALA A 237 -6.80 -11.11 24.32
N ASP A 238 -6.56 -12.41 24.51
CA ASP A 238 -5.90 -13.39 23.63
C ASP A 238 -6.53 -13.52 22.22
N GLY A 239 -7.71 -12.93 21.99
CA GLY A 239 -8.51 -13.09 20.76
C GLY A 239 -7.84 -12.53 19.48
N ASN A 240 -7.03 -11.48 19.62
CA ASN A 240 -6.29 -10.92 18.48
C ASN A 240 -4.79 -11.28 18.47
N SER A 241 -4.42 -12.38 19.16
CA SER A 241 -3.04 -12.88 19.20
C SER A 241 -2.43 -13.14 17.81
N GLY A 242 -3.29 -13.33 16.79
CA GLY A 242 -2.88 -13.40 15.39
C GLY A 242 -2.19 -12.12 14.91
N VAL A 243 -2.77 -10.94 15.17
CA VAL A 243 -2.24 -9.63 14.75
C VAL A 243 -0.89 -9.34 15.41
N SER A 244 -0.76 -9.63 16.71
CA SER A 244 0.48 -9.38 17.47
C SER A 244 1.67 -10.23 17.01
N LYS A 245 1.41 -11.34 16.30
CA LYS A 245 2.44 -12.24 15.75
C LYS A 245 2.77 -11.95 14.28
N LEU A 246 2.03 -11.04 13.64
CA LEU A 246 2.26 -10.68 12.25
C LEU A 246 3.60 -9.96 12.12
N GLN A 247 4.25 -10.22 10.99
CA GLN A 247 5.48 -9.58 10.60
C GLN A 247 5.33 -9.01 9.19
N ARG A 248 6.15 -8.00 8.91
CA ARG A 248 6.33 -7.51 7.55
C ARG A 248 6.72 -8.69 6.64
N GLN A 249 6.18 -8.71 5.42
CA GLN A 249 6.34 -9.78 4.42
C GLN A 249 5.56 -11.08 4.68
N ASP A 250 4.75 -11.14 5.72
CA ASP A 250 3.84 -12.27 5.89
C ASP A 250 2.76 -12.25 4.81
N VAL A 251 2.42 -13.42 4.28
CA VAL A 251 1.22 -13.61 3.46
C VAL A 251 0.15 -14.24 4.32
N VAL A 252 -0.99 -13.58 4.44
CA VAL A 252 -2.05 -13.93 5.36
C VAL A 252 -3.39 -14.04 4.65
N LEU A 253 -4.23 -14.94 5.13
CA LEU A 253 -5.67 -14.95 4.85
C LEU A 253 -6.36 -14.17 5.96
N MET A 254 -7.01 -13.07 5.60
CA MET A 254 -7.89 -12.32 6.49
C MET A 254 -9.33 -12.64 6.12
N GLU A 255 -10.12 -13.17 7.06
CA GLU A 255 -11.53 -13.49 6.86
C GLU A 255 -12.41 -12.47 7.56
N ASN A 256 -13.56 -12.14 6.95
CA ASN A 256 -14.56 -11.21 7.49
C ASN A 256 -13.98 -9.84 7.88
N VAL A 257 -13.18 -9.24 7.01
CA VAL A 257 -12.73 -7.85 7.18
C VAL A 257 -13.88 -6.92 6.82
N ALA A 258 -14.36 -6.13 7.77
CA ALA A 258 -15.43 -5.17 7.53
C ALA A 258 -14.92 -3.93 6.79
N LEU A 259 -15.68 -3.43 5.83
CA LEU A 259 -15.36 -2.21 5.11
C LEU A 259 -16.09 -1.02 5.73
N HIS A 260 -15.34 0.04 5.99
CA HIS A 260 -15.84 1.30 6.51
C HIS A 260 -15.29 2.48 5.71
N VAL A 261 -15.93 3.64 5.88
CA VAL A 261 -15.60 4.85 5.12
C VAL A 261 -15.28 5.98 6.09
N PHE A 262 -14.12 6.57 5.93
CA PHE A 262 -13.71 7.79 6.62
C PHE A 262 -13.23 8.82 5.59
N ARG A 263 -13.84 10.00 5.59
CA ARG A 263 -13.50 11.11 4.66
C ARG A 263 -13.42 10.68 3.18
N ASP A 264 -14.47 10.00 2.71
CA ASP A 264 -14.60 9.46 1.32
C ASP A 264 -13.54 8.41 0.92
N LYS A 265 -12.79 7.90 1.90
CA LYS A 265 -11.82 6.83 1.71
C LYS A 265 -12.21 5.58 2.49
N VAL A 266 -11.85 4.43 1.95
CA VAL A 266 -12.22 3.10 2.46
C VAL A 266 -11.09 2.51 3.30
N TYR A 267 -11.43 1.94 4.44
CA TYR A 267 -10.51 1.14 5.25
C TYR A 267 -11.17 -0.17 5.68
N GLY A 268 -10.32 -1.14 6.00
CA GLY A 268 -10.74 -2.39 6.62
C GLY A 268 -10.76 -2.26 8.15
N GLN A 269 -11.71 -2.92 8.79
CA GLN A 269 -11.77 -3.02 10.24
C GLN A 269 -12.02 -4.47 10.67
N SER A 270 -11.36 -4.89 11.74
CA SER A 270 -11.67 -6.16 12.37
C SER A 270 -13.01 -6.11 13.12
N LEU A 271 -13.77 -7.18 13.00
CA LEU A 271 -14.97 -7.45 13.78
C LEU A 271 -14.61 -8.02 15.17
N ARG A 272 -15.49 -7.80 16.15
CA ARG A 272 -15.34 -8.31 17.52
C ARG A 272 -15.51 -9.82 17.62
N LYS A 273 -15.13 -10.37 18.78
CA LYS A 273 -15.38 -11.77 19.17
C LYS A 273 -14.78 -12.78 18.18
N ASP A 274 -13.59 -12.49 17.66
CA ASP A 274 -12.85 -13.34 16.72
C ASP A 274 -13.63 -13.69 15.44
N LEU A 275 -14.60 -12.84 15.06
CA LEU A 275 -15.31 -12.95 13.79
C LEU A 275 -14.36 -12.69 12.62
N THR A 276 -13.46 -11.72 12.76
CA THR A 276 -12.34 -11.55 11.84
C THR A 276 -11.23 -12.52 12.21
N ARG A 277 -10.88 -13.42 11.29
CA ARG A 277 -9.82 -14.40 11.49
C ARG A 277 -8.61 -14.07 10.64
N ILE A 278 -7.42 -14.31 11.18
CA ILE A 278 -6.16 -14.13 10.46
C ILE A 278 -5.39 -15.44 10.50
N ASN A 279 -5.13 -16.01 9.32
CA ASN A 279 -4.36 -17.22 9.17
C ASN A 279 -3.06 -16.94 8.41
N LEU A 280 -1.91 -17.29 8.99
CA LEU A 280 -0.61 -17.17 8.33
C LEU A 280 -0.48 -18.23 7.23
N LEU A 281 -0.53 -17.81 5.97
CA LEU A 281 -0.43 -18.70 4.82
C LEU A 281 1.01 -18.94 4.41
N TRP A 282 1.87 -17.94 4.46
CA TRP A 282 3.30 -18.10 4.15
C TRP A 282 4.14 -17.05 4.87
N ARG A 283 5.27 -17.49 5.40
CA ARG A 283 6.37 -16.64 5.87
C ARG A 283 7.68 -17.13 5.28
N ARG A 284 8.61 -16.19 5.09
CA ARG A 284 9.92 -16.44 4.48
C ARG A 284 10.79 -17.46 5.23
N ASP A 285 10.63 -17.57 6.55
CA ASP A 285 11.33 -18.56 7.39
C ASP A 285 10.79 -20.00 7.20
N GLY A 286 9.72 -20.17 6.43
CA GLY A 286 9.06 -21.46 6.23
C GLY A 286 7.96 -21.75 7.25
N SER A 287 7.67 -20.81 8.16
CA SER A 287 6.46 -20.86 8.98
C SER A 287 5.23 -20.42 8.18
N GLY A 288 4.05 -20.83 8.65
CA GLY A 288 2.80 -20.66 7.92
C GLY A 288 2.33 -21.95 7.25
N TYR A 289 1.14 -21.88 6.67
CA TYR A 289 0.45 -23.06 6.15
C TYR A 289 1.13 -23.66 4.91
N TYR A 290 1.64 -22.82 4.02
CA TYR A 290 2.35 -23.20 2.82
C TYR A 290 3.83 -22.87 2.94
N SER A 291 4.67 -23.86 2.62
CA SER A 291 6.11 -23.64 2.44
C SER A 291 6.41 -23.08 1.05
N THR A 292 7.57 -22.42 0.89
CA THR A 292 8.07 -21.98 -0.43
C THR A 292 8.14 -23.14 -1.44
N ARG A 293 8.47 -24.36 -0.98
CA ARG A 293 8.56 -25.56 -1.83
C ARG A 293 7.18 -26.08 -2.27
N SER A 294 6.15 -25.96 -1.44
CA SER A 294 4.78 -26.37 -1.81
C SER A 294 4.16 -25.39 -2.80
N LEU A 295 4.44 -24.09 -2.65
CA LEU A 295 3.98 -23.07 -3.60
C LEU A 295 4.67 -23.16 -4.96
N SER A 296 5.93 -23.63 -5.03
CA SER A 296 6.66 -23.79 -6.29
C SER A 296 6.29 -25.04 -7.09
N LYS A 297 5.73 -26.07 -6.45
CA LYS A 297 5.33 -27.33 -7.09
C LYS A 297 3.98 -27.24 -7.81
N SER A 298 3.22 -26.17 -7.58
CA SER A 298 1.90 -25.90 -8.16
C SER A 298 1.99 -25.46 -9.63
N ARG A 299 2.48 -26.34 -10.51
CA ARG A 299 2.30 -26.19 -11.97
C ARG A 299 1.48 -27.33 -12.57
N THR A 300 1.02 -28.28 -11.75
CA THR A 300 0.28 -29.46 -12.21
C THR A 300 -1.21 -29.33 -11.86
N THR A 301 -2.02 -29.10 -12.90
CA THR A 301 -3.45 -29.36 -13.17
C THR A 301 -4.55 -29.41 -12.08
N SER A 302 -4.28 -29.32 -10.77
CA SER A 302 -5.31 -29.30 -9.70
C SER A 302 -4.95 -28.38 -8.52
N THR A 303 -4.33 -27.25 -8.81
CA THR A 303 -3.98 -26.26 -7.76
C THR A 303 -5.25 -25.64 -7.18
N ARG A 304 -5.43 -25.70 -5.86
CA ARG A 304 -6.53 -25.04 -5.15
C ARG A 304 -6.43 -23.52 -5.37
N PRO A 305 -7.54 -22.79 -5.63
CA PRO A 305 -7.52 -21.33 -5.88
C PRO A 305 -6.75 -20.53 -4.81
N GLN A 306 -6.94 -20.89 -3.53
CA GLN A 306 -6.21 -20.30 -2.39
C GLN A 306 -4.69 -20.42 -2.53
N GLN A 307 -4.18 -21.58 -2.96
CA GLN A 307 -2.74 -21.82 -3.09
C GLN A 307 -2.14 -21.02 -4.25
N GLU A 308 -2.88 -20.88 -5.35
CA GLU A 308 -2.45 -20.10 -6.50
C GLU A 308 -2.39 -18.60 -6.16
N LYS A 309 -3.44 -18.05 -5.53
CA LYS A 309 -3.42 -16.67 -5.04
C LYS A 309 -2.29 -16.44 -4.03
N THR A 310 -2.11 -17.36 -3.08
CA THR A 310 -0.99 -17.28 -2.11
C THR A 310 0.36 -17.23 -2.83
N ARG A 311 0.54 -18.01 -3.90
CA ARG A 311 1.76 -18.00 -4.70
C ARG A 311 1.97 -16.64 -5.38
N MET A 312 0.94 -16.08 -6.00
CA MET A 312 0.98 -14.76 -6.66
C MET A 312 1.34 -13.66 -5.66
N VAL A 313 0.62 -13.60 -4.53
CA VAL A 313 0.88 -12.60 -3.48
C VAL A 313 2.28 -12.78 -2.88
N LYS A 314 2.73 -14.01 -2.66
CA LYS A 314 4.10 -14.28 -2.18
C LYS A 314 5.16 -13.78 -3.18
N ASP A 315 4.96 -14.06 -4.47
CA ASP A 315 5.85 -13.56 -5.51
C ASP A 315 5.82 -12.02 -5.50
N TRP A 316 4.63 -11.39 -5.44
CA TRP A 316 4.49 -9.93 -5.32
C TRP A 316 5.22 -9.37 -4.08
N VAL A 317 5.01 -9.92 -2.88
CA VAL A 317 5.66 -9.48 -1.62
C VAL A 317 7.18 -9.48 -1.76
N LEU A 318 7.75 -10.54 -2.35
CA LEU A 318 9.20 -10.67 -2.52
C LEU A 318 9.79 -9.61 -3.47
N HIS A 319 9.03 -9.17 -4.47
CA HIS A 319 9.46 -8.13 -5.41
C HIS A 319 9.17 -6.72 -4.89
N PHE A 320 7.99 -6.50 -4.31
CA PHE A 320 7.46 -5.18 -3.97
C PHE A 320 7.85 -4.71 -2.56
N VAL A 321 7.61 -5.53 -1.53
CA VAL A 321 7.91 -5.15 -0.13
C VAL A 321 9.43 -5.14 0.14
N GLY A 322 10.21 -5.70 -0.80
CA GLY A 322 11.66 -5.74 -0.80
C GLY A 322 12.22 -6.91 0.02
N ARG A 323 13.53 -7.15 -0.07
CA ARG A 323 14.23 -8.04 0.87
C ARG A 323 14.69 -7.21 2.05
N ASP A 324 14.31 -7.61 3.25
CA ASP A 324 14.81 -7.00 4.49
C ASP A 324 16.37 -6.96 4.47
N PRO A 325 17.01 -5.77 4.50
CA PRO A 325 18.47 -5.66 4.35
C PRO A 325 19.22 -6.34 5.50
N ALA A 326 18.59 -6.48 6.66
CA ALA A 326 19.19 -7.03 7.88
C ALA A 326 19.64 -8.51 7.79
N ARG A 327 19.17 -9.28 6.80
CA ARG A 327 19.57 -10.69 6.60
C ARG A 327 20.38 -10.95 5.34
N THR A 328 20.88 -9.90 4.67
CA THR A 328 21.81 -10.08 3.55
C THR A 328 23.21 -10.34 4.09
N THR A 329 23.46 -11.58 4.51
CA THR A 329 24.83 -12.04 4.73
C THR A 329 25.61 -11.97 3.41
N ARG A 330 26.54 -11.01 3.36
CA ARG A 330 27.84 -11.06 2.64
C ARG A 330 27.92 -10.94 1.11
N SER A 331 26.91 -10.50 0.35
CA SER A 331 27.12 -10.46 -1.14
C SER A 331 26.53 -9.31 -1.96
N SER A 332 26.01 -8.22 -1.40
CA SER A 332 25.68 -7.06 -2.25
C SER A 332 26.10 -5.76 -1.61
N VAL A 333 27.38 -5.44 -1.82
CA VAL A 333 27.88 -4.07 -1.83
C VAL A 333 27.16 -3.36 -2.99
N ARG A 334 25.97 -2.84 -2.74
CA ARG A 334 25.38 -1.78 -3.56
C ARG A 334 25.06 -0.63 -2.63
N ARG A 335 25.73 0.49 -2.91
CA ARG A 335 25.75 1.75 -2.17
C ARG A 335 24.37 2.08 -1.61
N SER A 336 24.25 2.04 -0.29
CA SER A 336 23.13 2.61 0.44
C SER A 336 23.17 4.12 0.31
N TRP A 337 22.06 4.73 -0.07
CA TRP A 337 21.88 6.19 -0.12
C TRP A 337 21.93 6.87 1.26
N ASP A 338 21.92 6.10 2.36
CA ASP A 338 22.00 6.58 3.74
C ASP A 338 23.43 6.74 4.29
N ARG A 339 24.47 6.67 3.44
CA ARG A 339 25.83 6.94 3.90
C ARG A 339 26.25 8.35 3.49
N PRO A 340 26.48 9.28 4.42
CA PRO A 340 27.12 10.55 4.06
C PRO A 340 28.49 10.25 3.45
N PRO A 341 28.96 11.08 2.50
CA PRO A 341 30.28 10.89 1.89
C PRO A 341 31.36 10.90 2.98
N ASP A 342 32.38 10.05 2.81
CA ASP A 342 33.50 10.01 3.75
C ASP A 342 34.25 11.34 3.68
N ASP A 343 34.32 12.05 4.82
CA ASP A 343 35.15 13.25 5.00
C ASP A 343 36.61 12.86 4.77
N SER A 344 37.15 13.26 3.62
CA SER A 344 38.59 13.27 3.39
C SER A 344 39.08 14.69 3.62
N GLN A 345 39.83 14.88 4.71
CA GLN A 345 40.66 16.05 4.93
C GLN A 345 41.86 16.07 3.98
#